data_AF-A0A7Y2L019-F1
#
_entry.id   AF-A0A7Y2L019-F1
#
_cell.length_a   1.000
_cell.length_b   1.000
_cell.length_c   1.000
_cell.angle_alpha   90.00
_cell.angle_beta   90.00
_cell.angle_gamma   90.00
#
_symmetry.space_group_name_H-M   'P 1'
#
loop_
_entity.id
_entity.type
_entity.pdbx_description
1 polymer ?
#
loop_
_entity_poly.entity_id
_entity_poly.type
_entity_poly.pdbx_seq_one_letter_code
_entity_poly.pdbx_strand_id
1 'polypeptide(L)'
;AIFGENLFGVRIASAVATGLSVFLAYVVARRLWNDPRKSFACALVYMTFGLIAGQAGYSNLDPQFTLWVNLSLVALWFAVDSSTRRDRLISWAVLGFACGMGFMTKGFLALLLPVLIALPYMIWQKRFVELVKYGLVAMLVAALVSLPWVLAVHAQEPDYWRFFFWHEHIRRFAGDDAQHGRPWWFYLPLLVVSSLPWAALLPVTFKDAWQNKRHASVVFVSLWFLLPLALFSLSKGKLPTYIMPCMLPLALLLGHGMIQRVEQAKTGALRFNGLVNLLVGSAGLAALIYFQIKKPFYDNEPQHMALLVGVLLTWIVTGLLTLSRPLKMWAAPALAMGVLVLALPASMPSSVVHNKMPDQFILEHIQELSQAKTLLSNDLGAASALSWRLRRPDVTLYNTQGEVKYGLTYDDAKGKSIALADIGPWMTEARRQGPVGVVMRVKDSDESHEMDMLPEDGQRYDDGNMVILIFPQSAQ
;
A
#
# COMPACT_ATOMS: atom_id res chain seq x y z
N ALA A 1 -1.90 -15.57 -16.72
CA ALA A 1 -1.93 -15.81 -18.18
C ALA A 1 -0.83 -15.07 -18.93
N ILE A 2 -0.78 -13.73 -18.95
CA ILE A 2 0.19 -12.96 -19.79
C ILE A 2 1.65 -13.06 -19.30
N PHE A 3 1.89 -13.04 -17.99
CA PHE A 3 3.25 -13.07 -17.41
C PHE A 3 3.59 -14.35 -16.65
N GLY A 4 2.72 -15.38 -16.68
CA GLY A 4 2.86 -16.59 -15.86
C GLY A 4 2.50 -16.41 -14.38
N GLU A 5 2.75 -17.45 -13.58
CA GLU A 5 2.54 -17.50 -12.11
C GLU A 5 3.85 -17.12 -11.40
N ASN A 6 4.13 -15.81 -11.29
CA ASN A 6 5.34 -15.32 -10.62
C ASN A 6 5.10 -13.97 -9.92
N LEU A 7 6.04 -13.59 -9.05
CA LEU A 7 5.96 -12.36 -8.26
C LEU A 7 5.89 -11.09 -9.13
N PHE A 8 6.49 -11.10 -10.33
CA PHE A 8 6.39 -9.98 -11.26
C PHE A 8 4.96 -9.77 -11.74
N GLY A 9 4.28 -10.85 -12.17
CA GLY A 9 2.90 -10.81 -12.64
C GLY A 9 1.92 -10.28 -11.59
N VAL A 10 2.16 -10.55 -10.31
CA VAL A 10 1.30 -10.07 -9.21
C VAL A 10 1.58 -8.60 -8.85
N ARG A 11 2.77 -8.08 -9.14
CA ARG A 11 3.21 -6.71 -8.77
C ARG A 11 3.05 -5.69 -9.92
N ILE A 12 2.97 -6.13 -11.17
CA ILE A 12 2.94 -5.25 -12.34
C ILE A 12 1.78 -4.25 -12.32
N ALA A 13 0.62 -4.65 -11.80
CA ALA A 13 -0.54 -3.76 -11.69
C ALA A 13 -0.26 -2.55 -10.78
N SER A 14 0.42 -2.77 -9.65
CA SER A 14 0.84 -1.71 -8.73
C SER A 14 1.86 -0.78 -9.36
N ALA A 15 2.83 -1.34 -10.10
CA ALA A 15 3.87 -0.57 -10.77
C ALA A 15 3.29 0.33 -11.87
N VAL A 16 2.40 -0.21 -12.71
CA VAL A 16 1.72 0.54 -13.77
C VAL A 16 0.82 1.62 -13.16
N ALA A 17 0.03 1.30 -12.13
CA ALA A 17 -0.86 2.28 -11.50
C ALA A 17 -0.09 3.45 -10.86
N THR A 18 1.04 3.15 -10.22
CA THR A 18 1.93 4.16 -9.66
C THR A 18 2.57 5.01 -10.76
N GLY A 19 3.08 4.38 -11.83
CA GLY A 19 3.66 5.08 -12.98
C GLY A 19 2.66 6.02 -13.67
N LEU A 20 1.42 5.58 -13.86
CA LEU A 20 0.34 6.43 -14.37
C LEU A 20 0.03 7.59 -13.42
N SER A 21 0.08 7.37 -12.10
CA SER A 21 -0.08 8.46 -11.12
C SER A 21 1.04 9.49 -11.19
N VAL A 22 2.29 9.07 -11.45
CA VAL A 22 3.41 9.99 -11.71
C VAL A 22 3.17 10.81 -12.97
N PHE A 23 2.67 10.18 -14.03
CA PHE A 23 2.27 10.89 -15.25
C PHE A 23 1.16 11.90 -14.99
N LEU A 24 0.14 11.54 -14.19
CA LEU A 24 -0.92 12.48 -13.78
C LEU A 24 -0.37 13.68 -13.01
N ALA A 25 0.62 13.48 -12.12
CA ALA A 25 1.28 14.58 -11.42
C ALA A 25 1.94 15.57 -12.39
N TYR A 26 2.61 15.07 -13.44
CA TYR A 26 3.18 15.90 -14.50
C TYR A 26 2.09 16.69 -15.26
N VAL A 27 1.05 15.99 -15.72
CA VAL A 27 -0.02 16.57 -16.55
C VAL A 27 -0.79 17.65 -15.79
N VAL A 28 -1.17 17.39 -14.54
CA VAL A 28 -1.92 18.37 -13.74
C VAL A 28 -1.05 19.56 -13.34
N ALA A 29 0.23 19.36 -13.03
CA ALA A 29 1.16 20.45 -12.76
C ALA A 29 1.36 21.35 -13.99
N ARG A 30 1.45 20.76 -15.18
CA ARG A 30 1.51 21.49 -16.45
C ARG A 30 0.27 22.34 -16.65
N ARG A 31 -0.92 21.80 -16.33
CA ARG A 31 -2.19 22.55 -16.43
C ARG A 31 -2.30 23.67 -15.38
N LEU A 32 -1.82 23.43 -14.16
CA LEU A 32 -1.89 24.39 -13.05
C LEU A 32 -0.97 25.60 -13.24
N TRP A 33 0.25 25.40 -13.77
CA TRP A 33 1.28 26.44 -13.77
C TRP A 33 1.95 26.71 -15.12
N ASN A 34 1.65 25.90 -16.15
CA ASN A 34 2.20 26.03 -17.51
C ASN A 34 3.74 26.10 -17.59
N ASP A 35 4.44 25.45 -16.66
CA ASP A 35 5.90 25.48 -16.55
C ASP A 35 6.47 24.05 -16.58
N PRO A 36 7.31 23.69 -17.58
CA PRO A 36 7.86 22.35 -17.70
C PRO A 36 8.73 21.94 -16.51
N ARG A 37 9.47 22.89 -15.91
CA ARG A 37 10.36 22.61 -14.77
C ARG A 37 9.55 22.26 -13.53
N LYS A 38 8.48 23.02 -13.26
CA LYS A 38 7.54 22.72 -12.17
C LYS A 38 6.86 21.38 -12.39
N SER A 39 6.46 21.08 -13.62
CA SER A 39 5.81 19.82 -13.98
C SER A 39 6.72 18.62 -13.74
N PHE A 40 7.98 18.71 -14.19
CA PHE A 40 9.00 17.70 -13.93
C PHE A 40 9.27 17.53 -12.43
N ALA A 41 9.45 18.63 -11.70
CA ALA A 41 9.71 18.59 -10.26
C ALA A 41 8.58 17.93 -9.47
N CYS A 42 7.31 18.22 -9.78
CA CYS A 42 6.16 17.60 -9.12
C CYS A 42 6.11 16.08 -9.36
N ALA A 43 6.33 15.66 -10.61
CA ALA A 43 6.37 14.24 -10.96
C ALA A 43 7.54 13.51 -10.28
N LEU A 44 8.73 14.11 -10.29
CA LEU A 44 9.92 13.56 -9.65
C LEU A 44 9.72 13.43 -8.13
N VAL A 45 9.20 14.47 -7.47
CA VAL A 45 8.92 14.45 -6.03
C VAL A 45 7.89 13.37 -5.69
N TYR A 46 6.79 13.29 -6.45
CA TYR A 46 5.77 12.26 -6.23
C TYR A 46 6.33 10.85 -6.39
N MET A 47 7.06 10.59 -7.47
CA MET A 47 7.69 9.30 -7.76
C MET A 47 8.68 8.87 -6.66
N THR A 48 9.33 9.84 -6.02
CA THR A 48 10.39 9.59 -5.03
C THR A 48 9.98 9.86 -3.60
N PHE A 49 8.68 10.03 -3.33
CA PHE A 49 8.18 9.88 -1.97
C PHE A 49 8.34 8.43 -1.53
N GLY A 50 8.96 8.21 -0.37
CA GLY A 50 9.25 6.86 0.14
C GLY A 50 8.05 5.93 0.16
N LEU A 51 6.87 6.45 0.51
CA LEU A 51 5.64 5.65 0.45
C LEU A 51 5.26 5.28 -0.98
N ILE A 52 5.28 6.22 -1.92
CA ILE A 52 4.90 5.97 -3.33
C ILE A 52 5.89 5.01 -3.99
N ALA A 53 7.18 5.27 -3.81
CA ALA A 53 8.24 4.46 -4.39
C ALA A 53 8.25 3.04 -3.80
N GLY A 54 8.05 2.90 -2.49
CA GLY A 54 7.99 1.59 -1.82
C GLY A 54 6.73 0.78 -2.16
N GLN A 55 5.59 1.43 -2.41
CA GLN A 55 4.34 0.76 -2.79
C GLN A 55 4.27 0.40 -4.28
N ALA A 56 5.14 0.97 -5.13
CA ALA A 56 5.15 0.68 -6.57
C ALA A 56 5.37 -0.82 -6.87
N GLY A 57 6.20 -1.50 -6.07
CA GLY A 57 6.48 -2.93 -6.19
C GLY A 57 5.69 -3.83 -5.24
N TYR A 58 4.79 -3.26 -4.41
CA TYR A 58 4.04 -4.02 -3.43
C TYR A 58 2.67 -4.42 -4.01
N SER A 59 2.31 -5.71 -3.89
CA SER A 59 1.04 -6.20 -4.43
C SER A 59 -0.09 -6.00 -3.42
N ASN A 60 -0.69 -4.83 -3.45
CA ASN A 60 -1.95 -4.51 -2.77
C ASN A 60 -2.81 -3.63 -3.70
N LEU A 61 -3.99 -3.25 -3.23
CA LEU A 61 -4.97 -2.47 -4.00
C LEU A 61 -4.75 -0.96 -3.92
N ASP A 62 -3.84 -0.50 -3.05
CA ASP A 62 -3.68 0.92 -2.73
C ASP A 62 -3.11 1.76 -3.88
N PRO A 63 -2.13 1.30 -4.67
CA PRO A 63 -1.66 2.00 -5.88
C PRO A 63 -2.76 2.23 -6.92
N GLN A 64 -3.57 1.21 -7.20
CA GLN A 64 -4.68 1.23 -8.16
C GLN A 64 -5.77 2.18 -7.66
N PHE A 65 -6.16 2.05 -6.40
CA PHE A 65 -7.11 2.97 -5.78
C PHE A 65 -6.62 4.43 -5.83
N THR A 66 -5.34 4.64 -5.50
CA THR A 66 -4.71 5.97 -5.54
C THR A 66 -4.70 6.54 -6.96
N LEU A 67 -4.42 5.73 -7.99
CA LEU A 67 -4.53 6.15 -9.38
C LEU A 67 -5.93 6.66 -9.71
N TRP A 68 -6.97 5.93 -9.34
CA TRP A 68 -8.34 6.31 -9.65
C TRP A 68 -8.76 7.60 -8.93
N VAL A 69 -8.40 7.74 -7.65
CA VAL A 69 -8.64 8.98 -6.91
C VAL A 69 -7.87 10.14 -7.54
N ASN A 70 -6.61 9.95 -7.90
CA ASN A 70 -5.81 10.96 -8.57
C ASN A 70 -6.42 11.36 -9.92
N LEU A 71 -6.79 10.40 -10.75
CA LEU A 71 -7.41 10.64 -12.06
C LEU A 71 -8.71 11.43 -11.92
N SER A 72 -9.55 11.08 -10.95
CA SER A 72 -10.81 11.79 -10.71
C SER A 72 -10.60 13.27 -10.37
N LEU A 73 -9.56 13.59 -9.59
CA LEU A 73 -9.26 14.95 -9.13
C LEU A 73 -8.48 15.76 -10.16
N VAL A 74 -7.60 15.12 -10.94
CA VAL A 74 -7.03 15.73 -12.14
C VAL A 74 -8.13 16.07 -13.14
N ALA A 75 -9.04 15.13 -13.40
CA ALA A 75 -10.17 15.35 -14.29
C ALA A 75 -11.11 16.46 -13.77
N LEU A 76 -11.35 16.54 -12.46
CA LEU A 76 -12.09 17.64 -11.85
C LEU A 76 -11.43 18.99 -12.12
N TRP A 77 -10.12 19.11 -11.90
CA TRP A 77 -9.39 20.35 -12.20
C TRP A 77 -9.52 20.73 -13.67
N PHE A 78 -9.33 19.77 -14.58
CA PHE A 78 -9.48 19.99 -16.01
C PHE A 78 -10.90 20.43 -16.39
N ALA A 79 -11.93 19.85 -15.76
CA ALA A 79 -13.32 20.24 -16.00
C ALA A 79 -13.58 21.70 -15.60
N VAL A 80 -13.07 22.10 -14.43
CA VAL A 80 -13.19 23.47 -13.89
C VAL A 80 -12.46 24.47 -14.77
N ASP A 81 -11.25 24.12 -15.23
CA ASP A 81 -10.36 25.00 -16.01
C ASP A 81 -10.67 24.98 -17.53
N SER A 82 -11.56 24.10 -17.99
CA SER A 82 -11.94 23.98 -19.40
C SER A 82 -12.76 25.19 -19.88
N SER A 83 -12.35 25.77 -21.01
CA SER A 83 -13.08 26.86 -21.69
C SER A 83 -14.19 26.36 -22.62
N THR A 84 -14.06 25.14 -23.16
CA THR A 84 -15.05 24.57 -24.09
C THR A 84 -16.01 23.61 -23.37
N ARG A 85 -17.26 23.54 -23.86
CA ARG A 85 -18.26 22.59 -23.34
C ARG A 85 -17.84 21.13 -23.57
N ARG A 86 -17.18 20.85 -24.70
CA ARG A 86 -16.75 19.50 -25.07
C ARG A 86 -15.70 18.98 -24.11
N ASP A 87 -14.63 19.75 -23.88
CA ASP A 87 -13.53 19.33 -22.99
C ASP A 87 -14.02 19.19 -21.55
N ARG A 88 -14.93 20.07 -21.13
CA ARG A 88 -15.59 19.97 -19.83
C ARG A 88 -16.38 18.67 -19.69
N LEU A 89 -17.22 18.32 -20.67
CA LEU A 89 -18.00 17.07 -20.65
C LEU A 89 -17.09 15.84 -20.63
N ILE A 90 -16.02 15.83 -21.42
CA ILE A 90 -15.02 14.75 -21.42
C ILE A 90 -14.38 14.64 -20.04
N SER A 91 -13.99 15.75 -19.42
CA SER A 91 -13.37 15.75 -18.09
C SER A 91 -14.32 15.21 -17.02
N TRP A 92 -15.59 15.59 -17.04
CA TRP A 92 -16.61 15.01 -16.14
C TRP A 92 -16.85 13.51 -16.41
N ALA A 93 -16.84 13.08 -17.67
CA ALA A 93 -16.95 11.66 -18.01
C ALA A 93 -15.73 10.86 -17.51
N VAL A 94 -14.51 11.40 -17.65
CA VAL A 94 -13.29 10.78 -17.11
C VAL A 94 -13.33 10.71 -15.58
N LEU A 95 -13.85 11.75 -14.91
CA LEU A 95 -14.09 11.72 -13.46
C LEU A 95 -15.03 10.56 -13.10
N GLY A 96 -16.16 10.43 -13.79
CA GLY A 96 -17.10 9.34 -13.59
C GLY A 96 -16.50 7.95 -13.82
N PHE A 97 -15.71 7.81 -14.89
CA PHE A 97 -14.99 6.57 -15.17
C PHE A 97 -14.02 6.20 -14.04
N ALA A 98 -13.23 7.17 -13.58
CA ALA A 98 -12.30 6.97 -12.46
C ALA A 98 -13.03 6.60 -11.16
N CYS A 99 -14.16 7.25 -10.88
CA CYS A 99 -15.04 6.90 -9.75
C CYS A 99 -15.57 5.46 -9.85
N GLY A 100 -16.07 5.04 -11.01
CA GLY A 100 -16.57 3.68 -11.23
C GLY A 100 -15.49 2.61 -11.08
N MET A 101 -14.32 2.82 -11.67
CA MET A 101 -13.16 1.92 -11.53
C MET A 101 -12.64 1.89 -10.08
N GLY A 102 -12.58 3.05 -9.41
CA GLY A 102 -12.18 3.14 -8.02
C GLY A 102 -13.16 2.41 -7.09
N PHE A 103 -14.47 2.49 -7.35
CA PHE A 103 -15.49 1.74 -6.62
C PHE A 103 -15.28 0.23 -6.75
N MET A 104 -15.03 -0.27 -7.96
CA MET A 104 -14.72 -1.68 -8.19
C MET A 104 -13.37 -2.11 -7.59
N THR A 105 -12.47 -1.17 -7.31
CA THR A 105 -11.16 -1.45 -6.72
C THR A 105 -11.21 -1.51 -5.19
N LYS A 106 -11.87 -0.53 -4.54
CA LYS A 106 -11.84 -0.38 -3.07
C LYS A 106 -13.10 0.24 -2.46
N GLY A 107 -14.23 0.14 -3.14
CA GLY A 107 -15.54 0.53 -2.61
C GLY A 107 -15.79 2.04 -2.54
N PHE A 108 -16.67 2.45 -1.62
CA PHE A 108 -17.33 3.76 -1.67
C PHE A 108 -16.40 4.95 -1.46
N LEU A 109 -15.20 4.75 -0.90
CA LEU A 109 -14.22 5.81 -0.71
C LEU A 109 -13.83 6.50 -2.03
N ALA A 110 -13.80 5.75 -3.15
CA ALA A 110 -13.51 6.33 -4.46
C ALA A 110 -14.58 7.32 -4.94
N LEU A 111 -15.83 7.16 -4.49
CA LEU A 111 -16.93 8.06 -4.81
C LEU A 111 -16.98 9.25 -3.84
N LEU A 112 -16.64 9.00 -2.57
CA LEU A 112 -16.68 10.00 -1.51
C LEU A 112 -15.60 11.07 -1.68
N LEU A 113 -14.35 10.69 -1.93
CA LEU A 113 -13.22 11.63 -1.94
C LEU A 113 -13.36 12.74 -2.99
N PRO A 114 -13.78 12.46 -4.25
CA PRO A 114 -13.96 13.52 -5.24
C PRO A 114 -15.07 14.48 -4.87
N VAL A 115 -16.18 13.99 -4.31
CA VAL A 115 -17.30 14.83 -3.84
C VAL A 115 -16.87 15.69 -2.65
N LEU A 116 -16.15 15.10 -1.70
CA LEU A 116 -15.62 15.78 -0.52
C LEU A 116 -14.77 17.00 -0.89
N ILE A 117 -14.03 16.92 -2.01
CA ILE A 117 -13.17 18.01 -2.50
C ILE A 117 -13.93 18.96 -3.44
N ALA A 118 -14.70 18.41 -4.39
CA ALA A 118 -15.43 19.17 -5.39
C ALA A 118 -16.46 20.11 -4.77
N LEU A 119 -17.22 19.64 -3.79
CA LEU A 119 -18.30 20.40 -3.18
C LEU A 119 -17.81 21.72 -2.54
N PRO A 120 -16.90 21.72 -1.56
CA PRO A 120 -16.42 22.97 -0.95
C PRO A 120 -15.68 23.85 -1.96
N TYR A 121 -14.92 23.28 -2.89
CA TYR A 121 -14.21 24.05 -3.91
C TYR A 121 -15.17 24.78 -4.86
N MET A 122 -16.20 24.10 -5.36
CA MET A 122 -17.17 24.66 -6.30
C MET A 122 -18.10 25.68 -5.62
N ILE A 123 -18.43 25.47 -4.35
CA ILE A 123 -19.14 26.48 -3.54
C ILE A 123 -18.27 27.74 -3.40
N TRP A 124 -16.98 27.59 -3.05
CA TRP A 124 -16.05 28.71 -2.94
C TRP A 124 -15.89 29.49 -4.25
N GLN A 125 -15.83 28.79 -5.38
CA GLN A 125 -15.81 29.38 -6.74
C GLN A 125 -17.17 29.95 -7.21
N LYS A 126 -18.24 29.81 -6.42
CA LYS A 126 -19.62 30.17 -6.79
C LYS A 126 -20.11 29.45 -8.06
N ARG A 127 -19.65 28.21 -8.29
CA ARG A 127 -19.96 27.36 -9.46
C ARG A 127 -20.80 26.13 -9.10
N PHE A 128 -21.58 26.18 -8.01
CA PHE A 128 -22.37 25.03 -7.54
C PHE A 128 -23.34 24.46 -8.60
N VAL A 129 -24.00 25.31 -9.39
CA VAL A 129 -24.91 24.87 -10.47
C VAL A 129 -24.17 24.05 -11.52
N GLU A 130 -22.91 24.39 -11.81
CA GLU A 130 -22.07 23.64 -12.74
C GLU A 130 -21.73 22.25 -12.19
N LEU A 131 -21.41 22.16 -10.90
CA LEU A 131 -21.17 20.88 -10.21
C LEU A 131 -22.39 19.96 -10.33
N VAL A 132 -23.61 20.48 -10.08
CA VAL A 132 -24.83 19.65 -10.18
C VAL A 132 -25.09 19.24 -11.63
N LYS A 133 -25.06 20.20 -12.58
CA LYS A 133 -25.39 19.94 -13.98
C LYS A 133 -24.46 18.93 -14.64
N TYR A 134 -23.15 19.09 -14.47
CA TYR A 134 -22.16 18.22 -15.10
C TYR A 134 -21.77 17.04 -14.22
N GLY A 135 -21.94 17.12 -12.90
CA GLY A 135 -21.76 16.00 -11.98
C GLY A 135 -22.69 14.82 -12.29
N LEU A 136 -23.88 15.08 -12.84
CA LEU A 136 -24.75 14.02 -13.37
C LEU A 136 -24.08 13.17 -14.44
N VAL A 137 -23.23 13.77 -15.29
CA VAL A 137 -22.47 13.00 -16.30
C VAL A 137 -21.49 12.05 -15.62
N ALA A 138 -20.76 12.52 -14.60
CA ALA A 138 -19.87 11.66 -13.84
C ALA A 138 -20.63 10.54 -13.12
N MET A 139 -21.78 10.83 -12.53
CA MET A 139 -22.62 9.82 -11.86
C MET A 139 -23.11 8.76 -12.84
N LEU A 140 -23.62 9.17 -14.01
CA LEU A 140 -24.10 8.25 -15.04
C LEU A 140 -22.97 7.36 -15.57
N VAL A 141 -21.78 7.93 -15.82
CA VAL A 141 -20.63 7.14 -16.29
C VAL A 141 -20.14 6.19 -15.19
N ALA A 142 -20.05 6.63 -13.93
CA ALA A 142 -19.65 5.77 -12.82
C ALA A 142 -20.62 4.60 -12.63
N ALA A 143 -21.93 4.86 -12.73
CA ALA A 143 -22.96 3.83 -12.70
C ALA A 143 -22.79 2.86 -13.87
N LEU A 144 -22.67 3.35 -15.11
CA LEU A 144 -22.52 2.50 -16.29
C LEU A 144 -21.28 1.59 -16.22
N VAL A 145 -20.17 2.09 -15.67
CA VAL A 145 -18.93 1.32 -15.50
C VAL A 145 -19.05 0.24 -14.43
N SER A 146 -19.66 0.57 -13.28
CA SER A 146 -19.70 -0.34 -12.13
C SER A 146 -20.90 -1.30 -12.12
N LEU A 147 -22.02 -0.90 -12.71
CA LEU A 147 -23.29 -1.63 -12.65
C LEU A 147 -23.21 -3.08 -13.14
N PRO A 148 -22.48 -3.43 -14.23
CA PRO A 148 -22.41 -4.82 -14.68
C PRO A 148 -21.85 -5.77 -13.60
N TRP A 149 -20.79 -5.35 -12.91
CA TRP A 149 -20.20 -6.16 -11.84
C TRP A 149 -21.10 -6.19 -10.59
N VAL A 150 -21.72 -5.06 -10.25
CA VAL A 150 -22.70 -4.96 -9.14
C VAL A 150 -23.86 -5.94 -9.35
N LEU A 151 -24.41 -6.03 -10.56
CA LEU A 151 -25.48 -6.97 -10.88
C LEU A 151 -24.99 -8.42 -10.87
N ALA A 152 -23.80 -8.69 -11.39
CA ALA A 152 -23.23 -10.04 -11.42
C ALA A 152 -22.96 -10.59 -10.01
N VAL A 153 -22.37 -9.79 -9.11
CA VAL A 153 -22.10 -10.24 -7.73
C VAL A 153 -23.40 -10.42 -6.95
N HIS A 154 -24.40 -9.56 -7.17
CA HIS A 154 -25.69 -9.72 -6.51
C HIS A 154 -26.41 -11.00 -6.94
N ALA A 155 -26.33 -11.36 -8.23
CA ALA A 155 -26.96 -12.57 -8.76
C ALA A 155 -26.27 -13.85 -8.28
N GLN A 156 -24.96 -13.84 -8.05
CA GLN A 156 -24.20 -15.01 -7.59
C GLN A 156 -24.18 -15.13 -6.06
N GLU A 157 -23.95 -14.03 -5.35
CA GLU A 157 -23.75 -13.99 -3.90
C GLU A 157 -24.58 -12.87 -3.26
N PRO A 158 -25.90 -13.07 -3.05
CA PRO A 158 -26.77 -12.01 -2.54
C PRO A 158 -26.35 -11.45 -1.16
N ASP A 159 -25.74 -12.28 -0.29
CA ASP A 159 -25.25 -11.85 1.03
C ASP A 159 -24.04 -10.92 0.95
N TYR A 160 -23.37 -10.84 -0.21
CA TYR A 160 -22.24 -9.96 -0.46
C TYR A 160 -22.49 -8.53 0.04
N TRP A 161 -23.68 -7.97 -0.20
CA TRP A 161 -23.99 -6.58 0.17
C TRP A 161 -24.05 -6.35 1.67
N ARG A 162 -24.52 -7.35 2.43
CA ARG A 162 -24.55 -7.29 3.88
C ARG A 162 -23.13 -7.26 4.42
N PHE A 163 -22.27 -8.15 3.91
CA PHE A 163 -20.86 -8.18 4.27
C PHE A 163 -20.13 -6.88 3.85
N PHE A 164 -20.19 -6.53 2.56
CA PHE A 164 -19.50 -5.39 1.98
C PHE A 164 -19.92 -4.04 2.58
N PHE A 165 -21.22 -3.80 2.78
CA PHE A 165 -21.67 -2.50 3.32
C PHE A 165 -21.51 -2.47 4.84
N TRP A 166 -22.05 -3.45 5.56
CA TRP A 166 -22.13 -3.39 7.02
C TRP A 166 -20.83 -3.79 7.71
N HIS A 167 -20.20 -4.87 7.27
CA HIS A 167 -18.97 -5.36 7.88
C HIS A 167 -17.77 -4.52 7.44
N GLU A 168 -17.59 -4.36 6.12
CA GLU A 168 -16.38 -3.73 5.58
C GLU A 168 -16.40 -2.19 5.61
N HIS A 169 -17.55 -1.53 5.50
CA HIS A 169 -17.60 -0.05 5.54
C HIS A 169 -18.06 0.49 6.88
N ILE A 170 -19.20 0.03 7.43
CA ILE A 170 -19.73 0.61 8.68
C ILE A 170 -18.93 0.14 9.90
N ARG A 171 -18.82 -1.17 10.14
CA ARG A 171 -18.11 -1.69 11.32
C ARG A 171 -16.62 -1.38 11.28
N ARG A 172 -15.97 -1.50 10.11
CA ARG A 172 -14.54 -1.19 9.98
C ARG A 172 -14.20 0.30 10.17
N PHE A 173 -15.12 1.21 9.82
CA PHE A 173 -14.92 2.66 9.98
C PHE A 173 -15.37 3.18 11.36
N ALA A 174 -16.46 2.64 11.92
CA ALA A 174 -17.14 3.19 13.09
C ALA A 174 -17.31 2.22 14.28
N GLY A 175 -17.10 0.92 14.10
CA GLY A 175 -17.23 -0.10 15.16
C GLY A 175 -16.09 -0.06 16.18
N ASP A 176 -16.33 -0.62 17.37
CA ASP A 176 -15.32 -0.71 18.44
C ASP A 176 -14.27 -1.81 18.18
N ASP A 177 -14.61 -2.80 17.34
CA ASP A 177 -13.71 -3.83 16.81
C ASP A 177 -12.97 -3.39 15.53
N ALA A 178 -12.73 -2.08 15.36
CA ALA A 178 -12.03 -1.58 14.18
C ALA A 178 -10.60 -2.15 14.13
N GLN A 179 -10.31 -2.96 13.12
CA GLN A 179 -8.97 -3.47 12.86
C GLN A 179 -7.98 -2.30 12.74
N HIS A 180 -6.87 -2.37 13.47
CA HIS A 180 -5.82 -1.34 13.52
C HIS A 180 -6.27 0.02 14.11
N GLY A 181 -6.87 0.01 15.30
CA GLY A 181 -7.11 1.23 16.08
C GLY A 181 -5.81 2.04 16.30
N ARG A 182 -5.80 3.28 15.83
CA ARG A 182 -4.65 4.21 15.92
C ARG A 182 -5.13 5.62 16.28
N PRO A 183 -4.31 6.42 16.98
CA PRO A 183 -4.69 7.78 17.36
C PRO A 183 -4.96 8.67 16.14
N TRP A 184 -5.72 9.76 16.32
CA TRP A 184 -6.08 10.66 15.22
C TRP A 184 -4.87 11.31 14.54
N TRP A 185 -3.77 11.53 15.27
CA TRP A 185 -2.53 12.09 14.75
C TRP A 185 -1.64 11.08 14.02
N PHE A 186 -2.05 9.81 13.87
CA PHE A 186 -1.27 8.72 13.26
C PHE A 186 -0.62 9.08 11.91
N TYR A 187 -1.34 9.83 11.06
CA TYR A 187 -0.86 10.21 9.74
C TYR A 187 0.17 11.36 9.75
N LEU A 188 0.32 12.13 10.84
CA LEU A 188 1.26 13.25 10.90
C LEU A 188 2.74 12.81 10.86
N PRO A 189 3.23 11.91 11.76
CA PRO A 189 4.59 11.40 11.64
C PRO A 189 4.77 10.55 10.38
N LEU A 190 3.73 9.82 9.96
CA LEU A 190 3.78 9.01 8.76
C LEU A 190 3.95 9.88 7.51
N LEU A 191 3.33 11.06 7.45
CA LEU A 191 3.50 12.01 6.35
C LEU A 191 4.98 12.42 6.21
N VAL A 192 5.66 12.71 7.32
CA VAL A 192 7.08 13.07 7.32
C VAL A 192 7.94 11.94 6.76
N VAL A 193 7.75 10.71 7.24
CA VAL A 193 8.50 9.54 6.77
C VAL A 193 8.17 9.23 5.30
N SER A 194 6.89 9.29 4.94
CA SER A 194 6.40 9.05 3.57
C SER A 194 6.92 10.08 2.59
N SER A 195 7.19 11.30 3.06
CA SER A 195 7.73 12.39 2.25
C SER A 195 9.25 12.40 2.14
N LEU A 196 10.00 11.53 2.84
CA LEU A 196 11.43 11.37 2.57
C LEU A 196 11.63 11.03 1.09
N PRO A 197 12.65 11.62 0.41
CA PRO A 197 13.74 12.44 0.94
C PRO A 197 13.45 13.97 0.94
N TRP A 198 12.19 14.38 0.78
CA TRP A 198 11.75 15.79 0.66
C TRP A 198 11.16 16.36 1.95
N ALA A 199 11.12 15.57 3.02
CA ALA A 199 10.37 15.87 4.24
C ALA A 199 10.73 17.22 4.89
N ALA A 200 11.99 17.66 4.80
CA ALA A 200 12.43 18.92 5.42
C ALA A 200 11.89 20.17 4.70
N LEU A 201 11.34 20.01 3.49
CA LEU A 201 10.69 21.09 2.74
C LEU A 201 9.21 21.29 3.17
N LEU A 202 8.60 20.33 3.86
CA LEU A 202 7.18 20.39 4.26
C LEU A 202 6.79 21.68 5.02
N PRO A 203 7.53 22.15 6.05
CA PRO A 203 7.12 23.34 6.79
C PRO A 203 7.03 24.58 5.91
N VAL A 204 7.99 24.69 4.99
CA VAL A 204 8.11 25.81 4.08
C VAL A 204 7.04 25.73 2.99
N THR A 205 6.70 24.53 2.50
CA THR A 205 5.59 24.30 1.58
C THR A 205 4.24 24.68 2.20
N PHE A 206 3.97 24.30 3.44
CA PHE A 206 2.71 24.67 4.10
C PHE A 206 2.63 26.17 4.36
N LYS A 207 3.77 26.82 4.70
CA LYS A 207 3.84 28.28 4.80
C LYS A 207 3.47 28.96 3.48
N ASP A 208 4.02 28.48 2.35
CA ASP A 208 3.70 29.05 1.03
C ASP A 208 2.24 28.83 0.65
N ALA A 209 1.70 27.63 0.90
CA ALA A 209 0.30 27.31 0.63
C ALA A 209 -0.64 28.23 1.44
N TRP A 210 -0.30 28.48 2.71
CA TRP A 210 -1.05 29.41 3.56
C TRP A 210 -0.99 30.86 3.09
N GLN A 211 0.19 31.33 2.66
CA GLN A 211 0.36 32.68 2.12
C GLN A 211 -0.44 32.87 0.82
N ASN A 212 -0.56 31.81 0.01
CA ASN A 212 -1.27 31.81 -1.26
C ASN A 212 -2.71 31.26 -1.16
N LYS A 213 -3.30 31.21 0.04
CA LYS A 213 -4.63 30.59 0.31
C LYS A 213 -5.84 31.21 -0.43
N ARG A 214 -5.64 32.27 -1.21
CA ARG A 214 -6.67 32.89 -2.06
C ARG A 214 -6.54 32.51 -3.53
N HIS A 215 -5.42 31.93 -3.94
CA HIS A 215 -5.22 31.48 -5.32
C HIS A 215 -5.99 30.19 -5.57
N ALA A 216 -6.85 30.18 -6.59
CA ALA A 216 -7.75 29.06 -6.90
C ALA A 216 -7.05 27.70 -7.00
N SER A 217 -5.90 27.64 -7.68
CA SER A 217 -5.09 26.42 -7.80
C SER A 217 -4.58 25.93 -6.46
N VAL A 218 -4.07 26.83 -5.61
CA VAL A 218 -3.57 26.49 -4.27
C VAL A 218 -4.71 26.04 -3.37
N VAL A 219 -5.89 26.68 -3.44
CA VAL A 219 -7.09 26.26 -2.70
C VAL A 219 -7.49 24.84 -3.10
N PHE A 220 -7.59 24.57 -4.41
CA PHE A 220 -7.95 23.23 -4.91
C PHE A 220 -6.98 22.15 -4.41
N VAL A 221 -5.68 22.36 -4.61
CA VAL A 221 -4.65 21.40 -4.21
C VAL A 221 -4.59 21.25 -2.68
N SER A 222 -4.84 22.32 -1.92
CA SER A 222 -4.91 22.27 -0.46
C SER A 222 -6.14 21.49 0.03
N LEU A 223 -7.30 21.63 -0.60
CA LEU A 223 -8.49 20.83 -0.28
C LEU A 223 -8.27 19.36 -0.62
N TRP A 224 -7.64 19.08 -1.76
CA TRP A 224 -7.24 17.72 -2.15
C TRP A 224 -6.27 17.10 -1.15
N PHE A 225 -5.35 17.88 -0.58
CA PHE A 225 -4.47 17.37 0.47
C PHE A 225 -5.19 17.20 1.82
N LEU A 226 -5.83 18.26 2.32
CA LEU A 226 -6.29 18.36 3.70
C LEU A 226 -7.55 17.54 3.99
N LEU A 227 -8.51 17.49 3.06
CA LEU A 227 -9.79 16.84 3.34
C LEU A 227 -9.69 15.31 3.41
N PRO A 228 -9.02 14.61 2.47
CA PRO A 228 -8.77 13.18 2.62
C PRO A 228 -7.91 12.88 3.85
N LEU A 229 -6.87 13.69 4.11
CA LEU A 229 -6.04 13.53 5.31
C LEU A 229 -6.86 13.63 6.60
N ALA A 230 -7.76 14.61 6.70
CA ALA A 230 -8.65 14.77 7.84
C ALA A 230 -9.63 13.58 7.96
N LEU A 231 -10.25 13.17 6.84
CA LEU A 231 -11.18 12.03 6.82
C LEU A 231 -10.50 10.75 7.32
N PHE A 232 -9.30 10.42 6.81
CA PHE A 232 -8.58 9.23 7.23
C PHE A 232 -8.06 9.34 8.67
N SER A 233 -7.65 10.54 9.11
CA SER A 233 -7.22 10.78 10.50
C SER A 233 -8.36 10.58 11.50
N LEU A 234 -9.60 10.87 11.11
CA LEU A 234 -10.79 10.68 11.93
C LEU A 234 -11.35 9.24 11.90
N SER A 235 -10.97 8.41 10.92
CA SER A 235 -11.35 6.99 10.85
C SER A 235 -10.81 6.18 12.03
N LYS A 236 -11.57 5.21 12.58
CA LYS A 236 -11.06 4.32 13.63
C LYS A 236 -9.97 3.36 13.11
N GLY A 237 -10.26 2.65 12.02
CA GLY A 237 -9.29 1.77 11.35
C GLY A 237 -8.31 2.56 10.47
N LYS A 238 -7.01 2.40 10.72
CA LYS A 238 -5.95 3.12 9.98
C LYS A 238 -4.85 2.17 9.50
N LEU A 239 -4.63 2.18 8.19
CA LEU A 239 -3.44 1.58 7.57
C LEU A 239 -2.51 2.68 7.03
N PRO A 240 -1.18 2.45 7.04
CA PRO A 240 -0.21 3.43 6.55
C PRO A 240 -0.48 3.89 5.10
N THR A 241 -0.87 2.97 4.23
CA THR A 241 -1.07 3.21 2.80
C THR A 241 -2.30 4.06 2.47
N TYR A 242 -3.24 4.24 3.40
CA TYR A 242 -4.46 5.02 3.13
C TYR A 242 -4.18 6.51 2.87
N ILE A 243 -3.01 7.02 3.28
CA ILE A 243 -2.60 8.40 3.01
C ILE A 243 -2.13 8.61 1.56
N MET A 244 -1.92 7.56 0.77
CA MET A 244 -1.36 7.65 -0.60
C MET A 244 -2.08 8.66 -1.50
N PRO A 245 -3.42 8.78 -1.52
CA PRO A 245 -4.11 9.81 -2.31
C PRO A 245 -3.78 11.26 -1.94
N CYS A 246 -3.25 11.50 -0.74
CA CYS A 246 -2.80 12.82 -0.29
C CYS A 246 -1.39 13.17 -0.80
N MET A 247 -0.64 12.19 -1.30
CA MET A 247 0.76 12.39 -1.69
C MET A 247 0.87 13.16 -3.00
N LEU A 248 -0.04 12.99 -3.97
CA LEU A 248 0.00 13.75 -5.22
C LEU A 248 -0.18 15.27 -5.00
N PRO A 249 -1.22 15.75 -4.31
CA PRO A 249 -1.36 17.19 -4.06
C PRO A 249 -0.21 17.75 -3.21
N LEU A 250 0.34 16.95 -2.29
CA LEU A 250 1.53 17.36 -1.54
C LEU A 250 2.75 17.54 -2.45
N ALA A 251 2.98 16.61 -3.39
CA ALA A 251 4.04 16.72 -4.39
C ALA A 251 3.87 17.94 -5.30
N LEU A 252 2.63 18.29 -5.64
CA LEU A 252 2.30 19.49 -6.41
C LEU A 252 2.74 20.76 -5.66
N LEU A 253 2.37 20.90 -4.38
CA LEU A 253 2.76 22.05 -3.56
C LEU A 253 4.28 22.11 -3.34
N LEU A 254 4.91 20.96 -3.03
CA LEU A 254 6.36 20.86 -2.83
C LEU A 254 7.14 21.18 -4.11
N GLY A 255 6.81 20.54 -5.23
CA GLY A 255 7.50 20.72 -6.50
C GLY A 255 7.40 22.16 -7.01
N HIS A 256 6.22 22.76 -6.89
CA HIS A 256 6.01 24.17 -7.21
C HIS A 256 6.86 25.10 -6.35
N GLY A 257 6.78 24.98 -5.01
CA GLY A 257 7.53 25.83 -4.08
C GLY A 257 9.04 25.61 -4.14
N MET A 258 9.49 24.40 -4.45
CA MET A 258 10.90 24.08 -4.64
C MET A 258 11.47 24.80 -5.87
N ILE A 259 10.80 24.73 -7.02
CA ILE A 259 11.28 25.41 -8.23
C ILE A 259 11.26 26.92 -8.09
N GLN A 260 10.25 27.50 -7.44
CA GLN A 260 10.24 28.94 -7.14
C GLN A 260 11.46 29.37 -6.32
N ARG A 261 11.92 28.53 -5.38
CA ARG A 261 13.14 28.82 -4.59
C ARG A 261 14.40 28.73 -5.41
N VAL A 262 14.48 27.76 -6.31
CA VAL A 262 15.60 27.65 -7.24
C VAL A 262 15.67 28.89 -8.13
N GLU A 263 14.53 29.33 -8.68
CA GLU A 263 14.42 30.53 -9.52
C GLU A 263 14.77 31.82 -8.76
N GLN A 264 14.37 31.93 -7.50
CA GLN A 264 14.67 33.08 -6.64
C GLN A 264 16.02 32.98 -5.91
N ALA A 265 16.84 31.97 -6.22
CA ALA A 265 18.11 31.68 -5.55
C ALA A 265 18.01 31.54 -4.01
N LYS A 266 16.85 31.17 -3.47
CA LYS A 266 16.60 30.98 -2.04
C LYS A 266 17.07 29.58 -1.60
N THR A 267 18.29 29.50 -1.07
CA THR A 267 18.95 28.22 -0.79
C THR A 267 18.64 27.61 0.58
N GLY A 268 18.17 28.39 1.56
CA GLY A 268 18.08 27.95 2.97
C GLY A 268 17.31 26.64 3.18
N ALA A 269 16.09 26.53 2.65
CA ALA A 269 15.27 25.33 2.78
C ALA A 269 15.87 24.12 2.04
N LEU A 270 16.47 24.34 0.86
CA LEU A 270 17.12 23.29 0.07
C LEU A 270 18.34 22.73 0.79
N ARG A 271 19.16 23.61 1.38
CA ARG A 271 20.31 23.23 2.21
C ARG A 271 19.88 22.46 3.45
N PHE A 272 18.84 22.93 4.13
CA PHE A 272 18.29 22.22 5.29
C PHE A 272 17.79 20.82 4.91
N ASN A 273 17.14 20.65 3.75
CA ASN A 273 16.78 19.33 3.24
C ASN A 273 18.01 18.46 2.94
N GLY A 274 19.06 19.03 2.33
CA GLY A 274 20.33 18.34 2.13
C GLY A 274 20.96 17.86 3.45
N LEU A 275 20.98 18.72 4.47
CA LEU A 275 21.48 18.40 5.81
C LEU A 275 20.66 17.29 6.48
N VAL A 276 19.32 17.37 6.45
CA VAL A 276 18.46 16.32 7.03
C VAL A 276 18.71 14.98 6.35
N ASN A 277 18.83 14.94 5.01
CA ASN A 277 19.14 13.70 4.31
C ASN A 277 20.53 13.18 4.67
N LEU A 278 21.55 14.06 4.72
CA LEU A 278 22.89 13.69 5.15
C LEU A 278 22.86 13.02 6.54
N LEU A 279 22.17 13.63 7.51
CA LEU A 279 22.03 13.10 8.86
C LEU A 279 21.27 11.78 8.90
N VAL A 280 20.18 11.63 8.14
CA VAL A 280 19.43 10.36 8.04
C VAL A 280 20.31 9.24 7.48
N GLY A 281 21.05 9.51 6.40
CA GLY A 281 21.98 8.53 5.81
C GLY A 281 23.10 8.14 6.77
N SER A 282 23.72 9.13 7.45
CA SER A 282 24.77 8.90 8.44
C SER A 282 24.26 8.14 9.67
N ALA A 283 23.09 8.49 10.18
CA ALA A 283 22.47 7.79 11.30
C ALA A 283 22.10 6.35 10.93
N GLY A 284 21.58 6.11 9.72
CA GLY A 284 21.30 4.77 9.21
C GLY A 284 22.57 3.92 9.10
N LEU A 285 23.69 4.50 8.63
CA LEU A 285 24.98 3.81 8.57
C LEU A 285 25.54 3.50 9.96
N ALA A 286 25.47 4.44 10.89
CA ALA A 286 25.88 4.22 12.27
C ALA A 286 25.04 3.14 12.96
N ALA A 287 23.71 3.14 12.73
CA ALA A 287 22.81 2.11 13.23
C ALA A 287 23.15 0.73 12.65
N LEU A 288 23.40 0.63 11.34
CA LEU A 288 23.81 -0.62 10.70
C LEU A 288 25.10 -1.17 11.33
N ILE A 289 26.12 -0.33 11.51
CA ILE A 289 27.39 -0.72 12.15
C ILE A 289 27.12 -1.19 13.60
N TYR A 290 26.35 -0.43 14.37
CA TYR A 290 26.03 -0.77 15.75
C TYR A 290 25.31 -2.12 15.88
N PHE A 291 24.25 -2.33 15.09
CA PHE A 291 23.49 -3.58 15.12
C PHE A 291 24.34 -4.74 14.61
N GLN A 292 25.12 -4.57 13.54
CA GLN A 292 25.98 -5.62 13.04
C GLN A 292 27.04 -6.08 14.07
N ILE A 293 27.51 -5.18 14.93
CA ILE A 293 28.46 -5.52 16.03
C ILE A 293 27.73 -6.18 17.21
N LYS A 294 26.55 -5.69 17.60
CA LYS A 294 25.86 -6.15 18.83
C LYS A 294 24.98 -7.38 18.62
N LYS A 295 24.33 -7.47 17.48
CA LYS A 295 23.44 -8.55 17.08
C LYS A 295 23.49 -8.68 15.56
N PRO A 296 24.45 -9.46 15.01
CA PRO A 296 24.69 -9.52 13.57
C PRO A 296 23.38 -9.85 12.85
N PHE A 297 22.98 -8.95 11.96
CA PHE A 297 21.74 -9.05 11.20
C PHE A 297 21.99 -9.74 9.85
N TYR A 298 23.18 -9.50 9.30
CA TYR A 298 23.74 -10.23 8.17
C TYR A 298 24.75 -11.25 8.69
N ASP A 299 24.44 -12.53 8.58
CA ASP A 299 25.35 -13.61 8.96
C ASP A 299 25.88 -14.29 7.70
N ASN A 300 27.19 -14.17 7.44
CA ASN A 300 27.84 -14.65 6.21
C ASN A 300 27.22 -14.15 4.89
N GLU A 301 26.60 -12.96 4.91
CA GLU A 301 25.90 -12.35 3.78
C GLU A 301 26.54 -11.02 3.32
N PRO A 302 27.82 -11.00 2.88
CA PRO A 302 28.53 -9.75 2.58
C PRO A 302 27.91 -8.96 1.43
N GLN A 303 27.26 -9.64 0.47
CA GLN A 303 26.63 -9.00 -0.69
C GLN A 303 25.38 -8.20 -0.28
N HIS A 304 24.49 -8.80 0.53
CA HIS A 304 23.29 -8.11 1.02
C HIS A 304 23.65 -6.89 1.89
N MET A 305 24.65 -7.05 2.75
CA MET A 305 25.18 -5.94 3.56
C MET A 305 25.78 -4.83 2.69
N ALA A 306 26.59 -5.17 1.68
CA ALA A 306 27.20 -4.20 0.78
C ALA A 306 26.17 -3.37 0.01
N LEU A 307 25.05 -3.98 -0.40
CA LEU A 307 23.94 -3.28 -1.04
C LEU A 307 23.32 -2.24 -0.10
N LEU A 308 23.05 -2.60 1.16
CA LEU A 308 22.49 -1.66 2.14
C LEU A 308 23.47 -0.51 2.45
N VAL A 309 24.76 -0.81 2.58
CA VAL A 309 25.79 0.24 2.72
C VAL A 309 25.79 1.16 1.50
N GLY A 310 25.69 0.61 0.28
CA GLY A 310 25.59 1.40 -0.95
C GLY A 310 24.38 2.33 -0.99
N VAL A 311 23.22 1.87 -0.51
CA VAL A 311 22.02 2.72 -0.34
C VAL A 311 22.29 3.88 0.61
N LEU A 312 22.87 3.61 1.78
CA LEU A 312 23.13 4.62 2.81
C LEU A 312 24.20 5.63 2.36
N LEU A 313 25.27 5.17 1.70
CA LEU A 313 26.29 6.05 1.12
C LEU A 313 25.72 6.94 0.02
N THR A 314 24.84 6.40 -0.84
CA THR A 314 24.13 7.23 -1.84
C THR A 314 23.30 8.32 -1.17
N TRP A 315 22.62 7.99 -0.07
CA TRP A 315 21.84 8.94 0.71
C TRP A 315 22.71 10.06 1.32
N ILE A 316 23.87 9.70 1.88
CA ILE A 316 24.87 10.65 2.41
C ILE A 316 25.40 11.57 1.31
N VAL A 317 25.85 10.99 0.18
CA VAL A 317 26.45 11.74 -0.94
C VAL A 317 25.44 12.70 -1.55
N THR A 318 24.22 12.25 -1.82
CA THR A 318 23.16 13.12 -2.39
C THR A 318 22.75 14.23 -1.42
N GLY A 319 22.66 13.94 -0.12
CA GLY A 319 22.45 14.95 0.93
C GLY A 319 23.55 16.01 0.94
N LEU A 320 24.81 15.59 0.88
CA LEU A 320 25.98 16.49 0.81
C LEU A 320 25.99 17.34 -0.47
N LEU A 321 25.63 16.76 -1.61
CA LEU A 321 25.55 17.47 -2.90
C LEU A 321 24.47 18.55 -2.87
N THR A 322 23.28 18.25 -2.34
CA THR A 322 22.22 19.24 -2.18
C THR A 322 22.58 20.31 -1.16
N LEU A 323 23.27 19.96 -0.07
CA LEU A 323 23.77 20.93 0.91
C LEU A 323 24.81 21.89 0.29
N SER A 324 25.75 21.35 -0.48
CA SER A 324 26.87 22.11 -1.06
C SER A 324 26.46 22.93 -2.28
N ARG A 325 25.61 22.38 -3.16
CA ARG A 325 25.21 22.99 -4.44
C ARG A 325 23.68 22.98 -4.61
N PRO A 326 22.90 23.59 -3.70
CA PRO A 326 21.44 23.46 -3.64
C PRO A 326 20.70 23.87 -4.91
N LEU A 327 21.19 24.89 -5.64
CA LEU A 327 20.52 25.36 -6.85
C LEU A 327 20.76 24.46 -8.07
N LYS A 328 21.88 23.73 -8.10
CA LYS A 328 22.24 22.82 -9.20
C LYS A 328 21.81 21.38 -8.90
N MET A 329 21.94 20.96 -7.64
CA MET A 329 21.74 19.59 -7.16
C MET A 329 20.49 19.44 -6.29
N TRP A 330 19.45 20.26 -6.53
CA TRP A 330 18.18 20.18 -5.80
C TRP A 330 17.50 18.82 -5.99
N ALA A 331 17.67 18.19 -7.16
CA ALA A 331 17.08 16.91 -7.52
C ALA A 331 17.85 15.70 -6.98
N ALA A 332 19.08 15.88 -6.49
CA ALA A 332 19.95 14.77 -6.07
C ALA A 332 19.32 13.79 -5.07
N PRO A 333 18.50 14.21 -4.07
CA PRO A 333 17.91 13.28 -3.12
C PRO A 333 16.97 12.26 -3.77
N ALA A 334 16.40 12.57 -4.94
CA ALA A 334 15.59 11.63 -5.74
C ALA A 334 16.36 10.35 -6.07
N LEU A 335 17.68 10.47 -6.34
CA LEU A 335 18.54 9.33 -6.64
C LEU A 335 18.69 8.40 -5.43
N ALA A 336 18.76 8.95 -4.22
CA ALA A 336 18.84 8.14 -3.00
C ALA A 336 17.61 7.27 -2.82
N MET A 337 16.41 7.81 -3.08
CA MET A 337 15.18 7.00 -3.05
C MET A 337 15.16 5.96 -4.17
N GLY A 338 15.60 6.32 -5.38
CA GLY A 338 15.67 5.37 -6.50
C GLY A 338 16.58 4.18 -6.21
N VAL A 339 17.78 4.44 -5.68
CA VAL A 339 18.73 3.39 -5.27
C VAL A 339 18.17 2.57 -4.12
N LEU A 340 17.52 3.20 -3.13
CA LEU A 340 16.86 2.50 -2.02
C LEU A 340 15.81 1.51 -2.54
N VAL A 341 14.92 1.93 -3.44
CA VAL A 341 13.84 1.06 -3.94
C VAL A 341 14.38 -0.11 -4.78
N LEU A 342 15.44 0.12 -5.55
CA LEU A 342 16.07 -0.93 -6.37
C LEU A 342 16.86 -1.93 -5.54
N ALA A 343 17.61 -1.46 -4.53
CA ALA A 343 18.57 -2.29 -3.80
C ALA A 343 18.02 -2.85 -2.48
N LEU A 344 17.06 -2.19 -1.82
CA LEU A 344 16.56 -2.61 -0.51
C LEU A 344 15.97 -4.03 -0.50
N PRO A 345 15.14 -4.46 -1.48
CA PRO A 345 14.64 -5.83 -1.49
C PRO A 345 15.77 -6.86 -1.61
N ALA A 346 16.79 -6.56 -2.42
CA ALA A 346 17.96 -7.41 -2.59
C ALA A 346 18.97 -7.30 -1.44
N SER A 347 18.85 -6.28 -0.58
CA SER A 347 19.68 -6.12 0.60
C SER A 347 19.03 -6.69 1.86
N MET A 348 17.80 -7.22 1.83
CA MET A 348 17.19 -7.83 3.01
C MET A 348 17.94 -9.11 3.39
N PRO A 349 18.27 -9.33 4.67
CA PRO A 349 18.90 -10.58 5.08
C PRO A 349 17.94 -11.76 4.97
N SER A 350 18.49 -12.97 4.77
CA SER A 350 17.68 -14.18 4.60
C SER A 350 16.77 -14.44 5.81
N SER A 351 17.25 -14.15 7.02
CA SER A 351 16.44 -14.24 8.25
C SER A 351 15.15 -13.42 8.21
N VAL A 352 15.12 -12.29 7.51
CA VAL A 352 13.91 -11.47 7.34
C VAL A 352 13.02 -12.05 6.24
N VAL A 353 13.63 -12.48 5.14
CA VAL A 353 12.93 -13.02 3.97
C VAL A 353 12.20 -14.30 4.35
N HIS A 354 12.91 -15.27 4.93
CA HIS A 354 12.38 -16.59 5.31
C HIS A 354 11.24 -16.46 6.33
N ASN A 355 11.40 -15.59 7.32
CA ASN A 355 10.36 -15.33 8.31
C ASN A 355 9.09 -14.66 7.76
N LYS A 356 9.13 -14.08 6.56
CA LYS A 356 8.01 -13.32 5.99
C LYS A 356 7.47 -13.88 4.68
N MET A 357 8.15 -14.85 4.06
CA MET A 357 7.77 -15.42 2.77
C MET A 357 7.55 -16.95 2.89
N PRO A 358 6.37 -17.39 3.37
CA PRO A 358 6.08 -18.83 3.52
C PRO A 358 6.09 -19.58 2.17
N ASP A 359 5.92 -18.85 1.07
CA ASP A 359 5.82 -19.36 -0.29
C ASP A 359 7.06 -20.13 -0.77
N GLN A 360 8.27 -19.66 -0.46
CA GLN A 360 9.52 -20.33 -0.87
C GLN A 360 9.73 -21.63 -0.08
N PHE A 361 9.55 -21.57 1.24
CA PHE A 361 9.70 -22.72 2.11
C PHE A 361 8.72 -23.86 1.76
N ILE A 362 7.47 -23.52 1.40
CA ILE A 362 6.48 -24.48 0.90
C ILE A 362 6.91 -25.06 -0.47
N LEU A 363 7.49 -24.23 -1.34
CA LEU A 363 7.93 -24.66 -2.67
C LEU A 363 9.10 -25.64 -2.60
N GLU A 364 10.02 -25.46 -1.65
CA GLU A 364 11.14 -26.39 -1.41
C GLU A 364 10.67 -27.79 -0.99
N HIS A 365 9.57 -27.86 -0.23
CA HIS A 365 8.99 -29.12 0.31
C HIS A 365 7.71 -29.53 -0.43
N ILE A 366 7.52 -29.07 -1.67
CA ILE A 366 6.27 -29.26 -2.42
C ILE A 366 6.02 -30.74 -2.72
N GLN A 367 7.07 -31.54 -2.91
CA GLN A 367 6.93 -32.96 -3.23
C GLN A 367 6.34 -33.72 -2.05
N GLU A 368 6.85 -33.50 -0.84
CA GLU A 368 6.35 -34.11 0.39
C GLU A 368 4.94 -33.63 0.72
N LEU A 369 4.70 -32.32 0.64
CA LEU A 369 3.39 -31.73 0.89
C LEU A 369 2.32 -32.18 -0.12
N SER A 370 2.71 -32.46 -1.38
CA SER A 370 1.77 -32.95 -2.40
C SER A 370 1.25 -34.36 -2.13
N GLN A 371 1.97 -35.16 -1.33
CA GLN A 371 1.57 -36.52 -0.95
C GLN A 371 0.57 -36.53 0.21
N ALA A 372 0.47 -35.42 0.95
CA ALA A 372 -0.46 -35.30 2.06
C ALA A 372 -1.91 -35.34 1.58
N LYS A 373 -2.72 -36.21 2.19
CA LYS A 373 -4.15 -36.28 1.93
C LYS A 373 -4.87 -35.08 2.52
N THR A 374 -4.45 -34.62 3.69
CA THR A 374 -5.10 -33.51 4.42
C THR A 374 -4.06 -32.42 4.73
N LEU A 375 -4.49 -31.16 4.64
CA LEU A 375 -3.64 -30.00 4.88
C LEU A 375 -4.16 -29.19 6.07
N LEU A 376 -3.23 -28.68 6.90
CA LEU A 376 -3.53 -27.89 8.10
C LEU A 376 -2.59 -26.68 8.18
N SER A 377 -3.10 -25.54 8.65
CA SER A 377 -2.25 -24.39 8.98
C SER A 377 -2.85 -23.49 10.06
N ASN A 378 -2.00 -22.92 10.92
CA ASN A 378 -2.39 -21.94 11.95
C ASN A 378 -2.23 -20.47 11.49
N ASP A 379 -1.75 -20.23 10.27
CA ASP A 379 -1.52 -18.89 9.71
C ASP A 379 -2.25 -18.75 8.37
N LEU A 380 -3.13 -17.75 8.24
CA LEU A 380 -3.89 -17.53 7.01
C LEU A 380 -3.00 -17.27 5.79
N GLY A 381 -1.84 -16.64 5.99
CA GLY A 381 -0.86 -16.40 4.93
C GLY A 381 -0.22 -17.70 4.44
N ALA A 382 0.21 -18.56 5.38
CA ALA A 382 0.72 -19.88 5.07
C ALA A 382 -0.35 -20.79 4.44
N ALA A 383 -1.58 -20.80 4.96
CA ALA A 383 -2.71 -21.53 4.38
C ALA A 383 -2.97 -21.12 2.93
N SER A 384 -2.96 -19.81 2.65
CA SER A 384 -3.16 -19.27 1.30
C SER A 384 -2.01 -19.65 0.36
N ALA A 385 -0.76 -19.58 0.82
CA ALA A 385 0.41 -20.00 0.04
C ALA A 385 0.39 -21.50 -0.26
N LEU A 386 0.02 -22.32 0.73
CA LEU A 386 -0.12 -23.76 0.60
C LEU A 386 -1.20 -24.12 -0.42
N SER A 387 -2.37 -23.49 -0.30
CA SER A 387 -3.49 -23.68 -1.23
C SER A 387 -3.11 -23.31 -2.66
N TRP A 388 -2.43 -22.18 -2.83
CA TRP A 388 -1.95 -21.71 -4.13
C TRP A 388 -0.95 -22.69 -4.77
N ARG A 389 0.08 -23.11 -4.01
CA ARG A 389 1.17 -23.96 -4.51
C ARG A 389 0.73 -25.37 -4.83
N LEU A 390 -0.14 -25.95 -4.00
CA LEU A 390 -0.68 -27.30 -4.21
C LEU A 390 -1.91 -27.32 -5.13
N ARG A 391 -2.44 -26.13 -5.52
CA ARG A 391 -3.70 -25.98 -6.26
C ARG A 391 -4.86 -26.71 -5.58
N ARG A 392 -4.91 -26.59 -4.26
CA ARG A 392 -5.85 -27.30 -3.38
C ARG A 392 -6.59 -26.31 -2.48
N PRO A 393 -7.93 -26.20 -2.57
CA PRO A 393 -8.69 -25.24 -1.76
C PRO A 393 -8.94 -25.74 -0.32
N ASP A 394 -8.62 -27.01 -0.03
CA ASP A 394 -8.97 -27.71 1.20
C ASP A 394 -7.83 -27.67 2.23
N VAL A 395 -7.52 -26.46 2.72
CA VAL A 395 -6.64 -26.26 3.87
C VAL A 395 -7.49 -26.02 5.12
N THR A 396 -7.28 -26.85 6.13
CA THR A 396 -7.95 -26.74 7.42
C THR A 396 -7.24 -25.71 8.28
N LEU A 397 -8.00 -24.82 8.92
CA LEU A 397 -7.46 -23.77 9.78
C LEU A 397 -7.37 -24.26 11.22
N TYR A 398 -6.19 -24.13 11.81
CA TYR A 398 -5.92 -24.53 13.19
C TYR A 398 -5.88 -23.31 14.11
N ASN A 399 -6.79 -23.26 15.07
CA ASN A 399 -6.90 -22.21 16.09
C ASN A 399 -6.86 -20.76 15.55
N THR A 400 -7.22 -20.58 14.27
CA THR A 400 -7.14 -19.32 13.55
C THR A 400 -8.38 -19.12 12.69
N GLN A 401 -8.86 -17.88 12.62
CA GLN A 401 -10.03 -17.51 11.82
C GLN A 401 -9.80 -16.19 11.07
N GLY A 402 -9.18 -15.20 11.73
CA GLY A 402 -8.78 -13.93 11.13
C GLY A 402 -9.83 -13.31 10.19
N GLU A 403 -9.43 -13.03 8.96
CA GLU A 403 -10.27 -12.38 7.94
C GLU A 403 -11.37 -13.29 7.36
N VAL A 404 -11.26 -14.62 7.50
CA VAL A 404 -12.26 -15.56 6.97
C VAL A 404 -13.36 -15.89 7.97
N LYS A 405 -13.34 -15.29 9.17
CA LYS A 405 -14.33 -15.51 10.24
C LYS A 405 -15.79 -15.42 9.76
N TYR A 406 -16.09 -14.46 8.87
CA TYR A 406 -17.45 -14.31 8.34
C TYR A 406 -17.84 -15.52 7.48
N GLY A 407 -16.97 -15.96 6.57
CA GLY A 407 -17.22 -17.12 5.72
C GLY A 407 -17.28 -18.44 6.49
N LEU A 408 -16.57 -18.56 7.61
CA LEU A 408 -16.66 -19.73 8.50
C LEU A 408 -18.03 -19.90 9.17
N THR A 409 -18.92 -18.92 9.08
CA THR A 409 -20.30 -19.04 9.58
C THR A 409 -21.24 -19.76 8.61
N TYR A 410 -20.82 -19.99 7.37
CA TYR A 410 -21.64 -20.67 6.37
C TYR A 410 -21.65 -22.18 6.61
N ASP A 411 -22.74 -22.83 6.20
CA ASP A 411 -22.93 -24.26 6.41
C ASP A 411 -21.90 -25.13 5.69
N ASP A 412 -21.41 -24.69 4.52
CA ASP A 412 -20.40 -25.37 3.70
C ASP A 412 -18.96 -25.16 4.21
N ALA A 413 -18.77 -24.30 5.22
CA ALA A 413 -17.50 -24.05 5.89
C ALA A 413 -17.34 -24.85 7.20
N LYS A 414 -18.37 -25.59 7.62
CA LYS A 414 -18.32 -26.45 8.82
C LYS A 414 -17.18 -27.47 8.70
N GLY A 415 -16.36 -27.56 9.76
CA GLY A 415 -15.19 -28.45 9.80
C GLY A 415 -13.93 -27.93 9.09
N LYS A 416 -13.96 -26.73 8.48
CA LYS A 416 -12.77 -26.11 7.87
C LYS A 416 -11.90 -25.34 8.88
N SER A 417 -12.33 -25.22 10.13
CA SER A 417 -11.57 -24.61 11.22
C SER A 417 -11.73 -25.47 12.49
N ILE A 418 -10.63 -25.64 13.22
CA ILE A 418 -10.52 -26.53 14.37
C ILE A 418 -9.95 -25.74 15.55
N ALA A 419 -10.57 -25.88 16.70
CA ALA A 419 -10.08 -25.28 17.94
C ALA A 419 -8.92 -26.10 18.54
N LEU A 420 -8.10 -25.46 19.37
CA LEU A 420 -6.99 -26.10 20.08
C LEU A 420 -7.39 -27.41 20.79
N ALA A 421 -8.57 -27.44 21.40
CA ALA A 421 -9.05 -28.61 22.16
C ALA A 421 -9.37 -29.84 21.29
N ASP A 422 -9.71 -29.62 20.01
CA ASP A 422 -10.22 -30.68 19.13
C ASP A 422 -9.14 -31.25 18.20
N ILE A 423 -7.90 -30.74 18.27
CA ILE A 423 -6.82 -31.10 17.34
C ILE A 423 -6.41 -32.57 17.46
N GLY A 424 -6.35 -33.13 18.67
CA GLY A 424 -5.95 -34.53 18.90
C GLY A 424 -6.91 -35.54 18.24
N PRO A 425 -8.21 -35.50 18.53
CA PRO A 425 -9.21 -36.33 17.85
C PRO A 425 -9.21 -36.12 16.34
N TRP A 426 -9.09 -34.87 15.88
CA TRP A 426 -9.05 -34.57 14.45
C TRP A 426 -7.82 -35.16 13.75
N MET A 427 -6.62 -35.00 14.33
CA MET A 427 -5.38 -35.56 13.79
C MET A 427 -5.46 -37.09 13.70
N THR A 428 -6.08 -37.72 14.69
CA THR A 428 -6.30 -39.18 14.70
C THR A 428 -7.16 -39.61 13.51
N GLU A 429 -8.26 -38.92 13.24
CA GLU A 429 -9.14 -39.23 12.12
C GLU A 429 -8.51 -38.87 10.76
N ALA A 430 -7.88 -37.70 10.65
CA ALA A 430 -7.21 -37.26 9.43
C ALA A 430 -6.09 -38.24 9.02
N ARG A 431 -5.30 -38.73 9.99
CA ARG A 431 -4.22 -39.70 9.74
C ARG A 431 -4.71 -41.09 9.35
N ARG A 432 -5.95 -41.47 9.67
CA ARG A 432 -6.54 -42.73 9.16
C ARG A 432 -6.81 -42.65 7.66
N GLN A 433 -7.21 -41.47 7.19
CA GLN A 433 -7.58 -41.23 5.80
C GLN A 433 -6.37 -41.04 4.88
N GLY A 434 -5.20 -40.69 5.43
CA GLY A 434 -3.94 -40.58 4.71
C GLY A 434 -2.91 -39.72 5.45
N PRO A 435 -1.75 -39.43 4.85
CA PRO A 435 -0.76 -38.55 5.45
C PRO A 435 -1.29 -37.12 5.64
N VAL A 436 -0.85 -36.43 6.70
CA VAL A 436 -1.28 -35.06 7.03
C VAL A 436 -0.09 -34.11 6.90
N GLY A 437 -0.25 -33.08 6.08
CA GLY A 437 0.72 -32.01 5.90
C GLY A 437 0.32 -30.79 6.70
N VAL A 438 1.20 -30.32 7.58
CA VAL A 438 0.95 -29.18 8.46
C VAL A 438 1.97 -28.10 8.18
N VAL A 439 1.51 -26.87 7.96
CA VAL A 439 2.38 -25.70 7.82
C VAL A 439 2.01 -24.68 8.87
N MET A 440 2.89 -24.45 9.82
CA MET A 440 2.66 -23.55 10.94
C MET A 440 3.63 -22.37 10.94
N ARG A 441 3.16 -21.28 11.54
CA ARG A 441 3.98 -20.15 11.91
C ARG A 441 4.02 -20.06 13.43
N VAL A 442 5.23 -20.15 14.00
CA VAL A 442 5.47 -20.17 15.44
C VAL A 442 6.29 -18.93 15.80
N LYS A 443 5.68 -17.94 16.45
CA LYS A 443 6.35 -16.68 16.83
C LYS A 443 6.48 -16.52 18.33
N ASP A 444 5.52 -17.01 19.09
CA ASP A 444 5.44 -16.85 20.53
C ASP A 444 5.12 -18.17 21.25
N SER A 445 4.94 -18.05 22.57
CA SER A 445 4.65 -19.19 23.44
C SER A 445 3.31 -19.86 23.13
N ASP A 446 2.33 -19.10 22.64
CA ASP A 446 0.98 -19.62 22.40
C ASP A 446 1.01 -20.53 21.17
N GLU A 447 1.68 -20.09 20.08
CA GLU A 447 1.84 -20.92 18.88
C GLU A 447 2.83 -22.07 19.07
N SER A 448 3.75 -21.92 20.03
CA SER A 448 4.61 -23.04 20.46
C SER A 448 3.77 -24.10 21.18
N HIS A 449 2.86 -23.68 22.05
CA HIS A 449 1.92 -24.59 22.71
C HIS A 449 0.98 -25.26 21.70
N GLU A 450 0.50 -24.53 20.68
CA GLU A 450 -0.27 -25.13 19.58
C GLU A 450 0.49 -26.26 18.87
N MET A 451 1.81 -26.08 18.67
CA MET A 451 2.66 -27.08 18.04
C MET A 451 2.87 -28.30 18.96
N ASP A 452 3.05 -28.08 20.27
CA ASP A 452 3.23 -29.15 21.26
C ASP A 452 2.00 -30.07 21.39
N MET A 453 0.82 -29.59 20.95
CA MET A 453 -0.42 -30.38 20.91
C MET A 453 -0.50 -31.32 19.71
N LEU A 454 0.41 -31.18 18.72
CA LEU A 454 0.52 -32.10 17.59
C LEU A 454 1.32 -33.35 17.98
N PRO A 455 1.13 -34.48 17.28
CA PRO A 455 1.96 -35.67 17.49
C PRO A 455 3.45 -35.38 17.25
N GLU A 456 4.34 -36.12 17.90
CA GLU A 456 5.80 -35.95 17.75
C GLU A 456 6.41 -36.83 16.64
N ASP A 457 5.64 -37.76 16.06
CA ASP A 457 6.11 -38.77 15.11
C ASP A 457 6.14 -38.32 13.64
N GLY A 458 6.00 -37.01 13.39
CA GLY A 458 6.04 -36.41 12.07
C GLY A 458 7.45 -36.03 11.62
N GLN A 459 7.70 -36.06 10.31
CA GLN A 459 8.90 -35.48 9.74
C GLN A 459 8.83 -33.95 9.84
N ARG A 460 9.87 -33.32 10.39
CA ARG A 460 9.89 -31.89 10.69
C ARG A 460 10.95 -31.15 9.88
N TYR A 461 10.54 -30.01 9.33
CA TYR A 461 11.42 -29.04 8.67
C TYR A 461 11.16 -27.66 9.28
N ASP A 462 12.22 -26.89 9.53
CA ASP A 462 12.15 -25.57 10.15
C ASP A 462 12.87 -24.53 9.27
N ASP A 463 12.25 -23.37 9.09
CA ASP A 463 12.85 -22.19 8.47
C ASP A 463 12.42 -20.91 9.21
N GLY A 464 13.28 -20.48 10.14
CA GLY A 464 12.97 -19.37 11.05
C GLY A 464 11.75 -19.67 11.92
N ASN A 465 10.70 -18.86 11.77
CA ASN A 465 9.43 -18.98 12.48
C ASN A 465 8.41 -19.85 11.72
N MET A 466 8.80 -20.49 10.63
CA MET A 466 7.94 -21.39 9.86
C MET A 466 8.34 -22.84 10.12
N VAL A 467 7.34 -23.71 10.28
CA VAL A 467 7.53 -25.14 10.51
C VAL A 467 6.65 -25.92 9.54
N ILE A 468 7.22 -26.91 8.86
CA ILE A 468 6.49 -27.91 8.08
C ILE A 468 6.58 -29.25 8.82
N LEU A 469 5.45 -29.88 9.06
CA LEU A 469 5.35 -31.22 9.65
C LEU A 469 4.59 -32.13 8.68
N ILE A 470 5.15 -33.31 8.40
CA ILE A 470 4.51 -34.33 7.58
C ILE A 470 4.28 -35.57 8.45
N PHE A 471 3.02 -35.86 8.72
CA PHE A 471 2.61 -37.01 9.52
C PHE A 471 2.23 -38.18 8.61
N PRO A 472 2.80 -39.37 8.82
CA PRO A 472 2.44 -40.55 8.04
C PRO A 472 1.01 -41.01 8.39
N GLN A 473 0.41 -41.74 7.44
CA GLN A 473 -0.86 -42.42 7.67
C GLN A 473 -0.72 -43.38 8.87
N SER A 474 -1.70 -43.36 9.78
CA SER A 474 -1.71 -44.31 10.89
C SER A 474 -1.97 -45.73 10.36
N ALA A 475 -1.20 -46.71 10.82
CA ALA A 475 -1.56 -48.11 10.61
C ALA A 475 -2.95 -48.35 11.24
N GLN A 476 -3.84 -48.99 10.49
CA GLN A 476 -5.22 -49.29 10.94
C GLN A 476 -5.25 -50.19 12.17
#